data_AF-A0A9X9M2Q6-F1
#
_entry.id   AF-A0A9X9M2Q6-F1
#
_cell.length_a   1.000
_cell.length_b   1.000
_cell.length_c   1.000
_cell.angle_alpha   90.00
_cell.angle_beta   90.00
_cell.angle_gamma   90.00
#
_symmetry.space_group_name_H-M   'P 1'
#
loop_
_entity.id
_entity.type
_entity.pdbx_description
1 polymer ?
#
loop_
_entity_poly.entity_id
_entity_poly.type
_entity_poly.pdbx_seq_one_letter_code
_entity_poly.pdbx_strand_id
1 'polypeptide(L)'
;METNQDTSLFLMKILEELDRKQNTVSYQDLCKSLCARFDLSQLAKLRSVLFYTACLDPNFPATLFKDKMKCTVNNQQSKKIMVAADIVTIFNLIQMNGGAAKEKLPAGRQKVRKKE
;
A
#
# COMPACT_ATOMS: atom_id res chain seq x y z
N MET A 1 20.65 -13.36 10.80
CA MET A 1 19.19 -13.35 10.57
C MET A 1 18.67 -11.97 10.98
N GLU A 2 18.87 -10.93 10.15
CA GLU A 2 18.70 -9.53 10.62
C GLU A 2 18.10 -8.60 9.55
N THR A 3 17.23 -9.09 8.68
CA THR A 3 16.60 -8.25 7.62
C THR A 3 15.09 -8.05 7.80
N ASN A 4 14.49 -8.74 8.77
CA ASN A 4 13.03 -8.68 9.00
C ASN A 4 12.60 -7.49 9.86
N GLN A 5 13.41 -7.08 10.85
CA GLN A 5 13.06 -5.95 11.73
C GLN A 5 13.10 -4.61 10.98
N ASP A 6 14.14 -4.37 10.17
CA ASP A 6 14.22 -3.16 9.35
C ASP A 6 13.09 -3.08 8.32
N THR A 7 12.70 -4.23 7.74
CA THR A 7 11.59 -4.30 6.80
C THR A 7 10.26 -3.99 7.49
N SER A 8 10.04 -4.48 8.71
CA SER A 8 8.83 -4.22 9.50
C SER A 8 8.74 -2.75 9.93
N LEU A 9 9.85 -2.16 10.42
CA LEU A 9 9.90 -0.76 10.81
C LEU A 9 9.72 0.18 9.61
N PHE A 10 10.31 -0.17 8.47
CA PHE A 10 10.15 0.56 7.22
C PHE A 10 8.69 0.53 6.74
N LEU A 11 8.07 -0.65 6.73
CA LEU A 11 6.65 -0.82 6.40
C LEU A 11 5.75 0.01 7.33
N MET A 12 5.99 -0.05 8.64
CA MET A 12 5.22 0.70 9.64
C MET A 12 5.26 2.21 9.37
N LYS A 13 6.46 2.77 9.14
CA LYS A 13 6.62 4.20 8.84
C LYS A 13 5.84 4.63 7.60
N ILE A 14 5.83 3.81 6.55
CA ILE A 14 5.13 4.15 5.31
C ILE A 14 3.61 4.06 5.50
N LEU A 15 3.12 3.03 6.18
CA LEU A 15 1.69 2.89 6.44
C LEU A 15 1.16 4.02 7.32
N GLU A 16 1.95 4.45 8.30
CA GLU A 16 1.63 5.61 9.13
C GLU A 16 1.60 6.91 8.29
N GLU A 17 2.56 7.08 7.38
CA GLU A 17 2.57 8.24 6.48
C GLU A 17 1.36 8.22 5.53
N LEU A 18 1.02 7.06 4.96
CA LEU A 18 -0.15 6.88 4.12
C LEU A 18 -1.44 7.19 4.88
N ASP A 19 -1.61 6.69 6.11
CA ASP A 19 -2.80 6.94 6.92
C ASP A 19 -2.99 8.43 7.22
N ARG A 20 -1.90 9.13 7.58
CA ARG A 20 -1.90 10.58 7.82
C ARG A 20 -2.27 11.39 6.58
N LYS A 21 -1.85 10.92 5.40
CA LYS A 21 -1.98 11.63 4.13
C LYS A 21 -3.24 11.27 3.34
N GLN A 22 -3.84 10.09 3.55
CA GLN A 22 -4.94 9.57 2.71
C GLN A 22 -6.19 10.48 2.65
N ASN A 23 -6.40 11.35 3.64
CA ASN A 23 -7.53 12.28 3.70
C ASN A 23 -7.13 13.75 3.50
N THR A 24 -5.84 14.05 3.36
CA THR A 24 -5.31 15.42 3.32
C THR A 24 -4.69 15.80 1.99
N VAL A 25 -4.35 14.82 1.15
CA VAL A 25 -3.76 15.03 -0.18
C VAL A 25 -4.45 14.16 -1.22
N SER A 26 -4.35 14.56 -2.50
CA SER A 26 -4.95 13.80 -3.60
C SER A 26 -4.25 12.45 -3.81
N TYR A 27 -4.97 11.49 -4.40
CA TYR A 27 -4.40 10.19 -4.80
C TYR A 27 -3.14 10.33 -5.66
N GLN A 28 -3.14 11.31 -6.56
CA GLN A 28 -2.00 11.59 -7.43
C GLN A 28 -0.79 12.10 -6.63
N ASP A 29 -1.02 13.00 -5.67
CA ASP A 29 0.05 13.57 -4.85
C ASP A 29 0.61 12.56 -3.83
N LEU A 30 -0.21 11.61 -3.36
CA LEU A 30 0.25 10.44 -2.62
C LEU A 30 1.23 9.61 -3.46
N CYS A 31 0.84 9.26 -4.69
CA CYS A 31 1.69 8.49 -5.59
C CYS A 31 3.01 9.24 -5.88
N LYS A 32 2.96 10.56 -6.12
CA LYS A 32 4.16 11.39 -6.31
C LYS A 32 5.05 11.41 -5.07
N SER A 33 4.47 11.59 -3.88
CA SER A 33 5.20 11.58 -2.61
C SER A 33 5.93 10.25 -2.40
N LEU A 34 5.28 9.13 -2.68
CA LEU A 34 5.91 7.80 -2.63
C LEU A 34 7.03 7.67 -3.66
N CYS A 35 6.80 8.06 -4.92
CA CYS A 35 7.79 7.95 -5.99
C CYS A 35 9.03 8.83 -5.76
N ALA A 36 8.87 9.96 -5.07
CA ALA A 36 9.96 10.86 -4.72
C ALA A 36 10.80 10.35 -3.55
N ARG A 37 10.20 9.60 -2.63
CA ARG A 37 10.87 9.09 -1.41
C ARG A 37 11.47 7.71 -1.58
N PHE A 38 10.93 6.89 -2.48
CA PHE A 38 11.31 5.49 -2.61
C PHE A 38 11.80 5.14 -4.02
N ASP A 39 12.78 4.25 -4.07
CA ASP A 39 13.18 3.62 -5.33
C ASP A 39 12.17 2.54 -5.75
N LEU A 40 12.33 2.02 -6.97
CA LEU A 40 11.43 1.01 -7.51
C LEU A 40 11.45 -0.31 -6.71
N SER A 41 12.62 -0.69 -6.18
CA SER A 41 12.80 -1.92 -5.41
C SER A 41 12.07 -1.83 -4.07
N GLN A 42 12.21 -0.71 -3.38
CA GLN A 42 11.52 -0.39 -2.13
C GLN A 42 10.00 -0.39 -2.31
N LEU A 43 9.50 0.25 -3.37
CA LEU A 43 8.08 0.24 -3.71
C LEU A 43 7.59 -1.18 -4.03
N ALA A 44 8.35 -1.97 -4.79
CA ALA A 44 7.97 -3.34 -5.13
C ALA A 44 7.91 -4.24 -3.90
N LYS A 45 8.88 -4.10 -2.99
CA LYS A 45 8.91 -4.83 -1.71
C LYS A 45 7.70 -4.47 -0.84
N LEU A 46 7.41 -3.17 -0.73
CA LEU A 46 6.24 -2.67 0.01
C LEU A 46 4.93 -3.21 -0.56
N ARG A 47 4.75 -3.12 -1.89
CA ARG A 47 3.58 -3.67 -2.59
C ARG A 47 3.40 -5.15 -2.28
N SER A 48 4.48 -5.93 -2.33
CA SER A 48 4.44 -7.37 -2.12
C SER A 48 3.99 -7.73 -0.69
N VAL A 49 4.54 -7.04 0.31
CA VAL A 49 4.16 -7.27 1.71
C VAL A 49 2.71 -6.85 1.95
N LEU A 50 2.29 -5.69 1.45
CA LEU A 50 0.89 -5.24 1.57
C LEU A 50 -0.07 -6.20 0.89
N PHE A 51 0.26 -6.65 -0.32
CA PHE A 51 -0.55 -7.60 -1.06
C PHE A 51 -0.68 -8.93 -0.33
N TYR A 52 0.42 -9.45 0.23
CA TYR A 52 0.40 -10.67 1.04
C TYR A 52 -0.52 -10.53 2.26
N THR A 53 -0.38 -9.43 3.01
CA THR A 53 -1.25 -9.13 4.16
C THR A 53 -2.71 -9.02 3.73
N ALA A 54 -2.97 -8.37 2.60
CA ALA A 54 -4.31 -8.22 2.05
C ALA A 54 -4.94 -9.57 1.68
N CYS A 55 -4.15 -10.49 1.12
CA CYS A 55 -4.61 -11.83 0.75
C CYS A 55 -4.95 -12.73 1.95
N LEU A 56 -4.61 -12.33 3.18
CA LEU A 56 -5.10 -13.02 4.38
C LEU A 56 -6.59 -12.77 4.62
N ASP A 57 -7.16 -11.72 4.04
CA ASP A 57 -8.61 -11.49 4.02
C ASP A 57 -9.22 -12.18 2.78
N PRO A 58 -10.09 -13.20 2.95
CA PRO A 58 -10.70 -13.90 1.83
C PRO A 58 -11.61 -13.00 0.97
N ASN A 59 -12.06 -11.85 1.50
CA ASN A 59 -12.86 -10.88 0.76
C ASN A 59 -12.00 -9.90 -0.07
N PHE A 60 -10.67 -9.96 0.04
CA PHE A 60 -9.79 -9.06 -0.69
C PHE A 60 -9.73 -9.41 -2.18
N PRO A 61 -9.91 -8.43 -3.10
CA PRO A 61 -9.93 -8.68 -4.54
C PRO A 61 -8.52 -8.83 -5.13
N ALA A 62 -7.83 -9.90 -4.75
CA ALA A 62 -6.42 -10.16 -5.11
C ALA A 62 -6.17 -10.26 -6.62
N THR A 63 -7.18 -10.65 -7.40
CA THR A 63 -7.10 -10.79 -8.86
C THR A 63 -6.82 -9.46 -9.58
N LEU A 64 -7.22 -8.32 -9.00
CA LEU A 64 -6.99 -6.99 -9.58
C LEU A 64 -5.50 -6.61 -9.68
N PHE A 65 -4.66 -7.21 -8.84
CA PHE A 65 -3.25 -6.85 -8.71
C PHE A 65 -2.29 -7.90 -9.32
N LYS A 66 -2.78 -9.11 -9.61
CA LYS A 66 -1.95 -10.20 -10.15
C LYS A 66 -1.50 -9.96 -11.61
N ASP A 67 -2.34 -9.37 -12.46
CA ASP A 67 -2.03 -9.25 -13.91
C ASP A 67 -1.31 -7.94 -14.32
N LYS A 68 -1.25 -6.94 -13.44
CA LYS A 68 -0.76 -5.59 -13.82
C LYS A 68 0.75 -5.46 -14.04
N MET A 69 1.56 -6.45 -13.63
CA MET A 69 3.02 -6.36 -13.74
C MET A 69 3.57 -6.64 -15.15
N LYS A 70 2.73 -7.01 -16.12
CA LYS A 70 3.13 -7.30 -17.50
C LYS A 70 3.32 -6.05 -18.37
N CYS A 71 3.14 -4.84 -17.82
CA CYS A 71 3.27 -3.62 -18.61
C CYS A 71 4.74 -3.30 -18.96
N THR A 72 5.06 -3.41 -20.25
CA THR A 72 6.35 -3.07 -20.89
C THR A 72 6.59 -1.54 -20.92
N VAL A 73 6.37 -0.83 -19.82
CA VAL A 73 6.65 0.62 -19.79
C VAL A 73 8.14 0.81 -19.62
N ASN A 74 8.81 1.35 -20.64
CA ASN A 74 10.27 1.45 -20.65
C ASN A 74 10.83 2.54 -19.71
N ASN A 75 9.96 3.38 -19.12
CA ASN A 75 10.34 4.47 -18.22
C ASN A 75 10.29 4.04 -16.74
N GLN A 76 11.41 4.21 -16.03
CA GLN A 76 11.54 3.89 -14.60
C GLN A 76 10.54 4.65 -13.73
N GLN A 77 10.25 5.92 -14.05
CA GLN A 77 9.29 6.73 -13.30
C GLN A 77 7.86 6.19 -13.45
N SER A 78 7.48 5.76 -14.65
CA SER A 78 6.16 5.16 -14.89
C SER A 78 6.00 3.84 -14.14
N LYS A 79 7.06 3.03 -14.03
CA LYS A 79 7.06 1.82 -13.20
C LYS A 79 6.85 2.16 -11.72
N LYS A 80 7.54 3.18 -11.19
CA LYS A 80 7.35 3.63 -9.80
C LYS A 80 5.90 4.06 -9.56
N ILE A 81 5.33 4.86 -10.48
CA ILE A 81 3.94 5.35 -10.36
C ILE A 81 2.95 4.19 -10.35
N MET A 82 3.14 3.19 -11.21
CA MET A 82 2.28 2.00 -11.24
C MET A 82 2.32 1.21 -9.93
N VAL A 83 3.51 1.02 -9.37
CA VAL A 83 3.68 0.31 -8.09
C VAL A 83 3.12 1.14 -6.93
N ALA A 84 3.33 2.46 -6.93
CA ALA A 84 2.78 3.38 -5.93
C ALA A 84 1.25 3.41 -5.97
N ALA A 85 0.66 3.40 -7.17
CA ALA A 85 -0.79 3.30 -7.35
C ALA A 85 -1.34 2.00 -6.75
N ASP A 86 -0.68 0.87 -7.01
CA ASP A 86 -1.08 -0.40 -6.40
C ASP A 86 -0.95 -0.35 -4.87
N ILE A 87 0.13 0.21 -4.32
CA ILE A 87 0.31 0.37 -2.87
C ILE A 87 -0.85 1.15 -2.25
N VAL A 88 -1.18 2.33 -2.79
CA VAL A 88 -2.25 3.19 -2.28
C VAL A 88 -3.60 2.50 -2.43
N THR A 89 -3.83 1.81 -3.54
CA THR A 89 -5.08 1.07 -3.78
C THR A 89 -5.25 -0.09 -2.80
N ILE A 90 -4.23 -0.93 -2.62
CA ILE A 90 -4.25 -2.06 -1.67
C ILE A 90 -4.50 -1.54 -0.26
N PHE A 91 -3.76 -0.49 0.15
CA PHE A 91 -3.93 0.12 1.46
C PHE A 91 -5.37 0.61 1.67
N ASN A 92 -5.92 1.37 0.72
CA ASN A 92 -7.28 1.88 0.81
C ASN A 92 -8.31 0.75 0.88
N LEU A 93 -8.15 -0.31 0.09
CA LEU A 93 -9.05 -1.47 0.13
C LEU A 93 -9.01 -2.16 1.50
N ILE A 94 -7.82 -2.36 2.09
CA ILE A 94 -7.72 -2.94 3.44
C ILE A 94 -8.41 -2.03 4.46
N GLN A 95 -8.20 -0.70 4.38
CA GLN A 95 -8.83 0.25 5.29
C GLN A 95 -10.36 0.29 5.15
N MET A 96 -10.88 0.16 3.93
CA MET A 96 -12.33 0.17 3.63
C MET A 96 -13.03 -1.14 4.02
N ASN A 97 -12.38 -2.29 3.83
CA ASN A 97 -13.03 -3.60 4.04
C ASN A 97 -13.16 -3.95 5.52
N GLY A 98 -12.37 -3.35 6.41
CA GLY A 98 -12.50 -3.55 7.86
C GLY A 98 -12.22 -4.98 8.36
N GLY A 99 -11.74 -5.88 7.49
CA GLY A 99 -11.56 -7.31 7.76
C GLY A 99 -10.21 -7.66 8.41
N ALA A 100 -9.90 -8.95 8.47
CA ALA A 100 -8.72 -9.51 9.15
C ALA A 100 -7.38 -8.88 8.71
N ALA A 101 -7.28 -8.46 7.45
CA ALA A 101 -6.10 -7.76 6.93
C ALA A 101 -5.87 -6.40 7.62
N LYS A 102 -6.94 -5.70 8.01
CA LYS A 102 -6.86 -4.39 8.68
C LYS A 102 -6.27 -4.52 10.09
N GLU A 103 -6.60 -5.58 10.82
CA GLU A 103 -6.06 -5.84 12.16
C GLU A 103 -4.56 -6.18 12.14
N LYS A 104 -4.06 -6.71 11.01
CA LYS A 104 -2.64 -6.98 10.81
C LYS A 104 -1.85 -5.72 10.41
N LEU A 105 -2.54 -4.64 10.02
CA LEU A 105 -1.87 -3.38 9.73
C LEU A 105 -1.77 -2.53 11.01
N PRO A 106 -0.62 -1.88 11.24
CA PRO A 106 -0.43 -0.97 12.36
C PRO A 106 -1.34 0.28 12.34
N ALA A 107 -2.02 0.55 11.21
CA ALA A 107 -2.83 1.75 10.98
C ALA A 107 -4.33 1.56 11.27
N GLY A 108 -4.67 0.68 12.20
CA GLY A 108 -6.05 0.44 12.64
C GLY A 108 -6.62 1.55 13.53
N ARG A 109 -6.62 2.82 13.09
CA ARG A 109 -7.57 3.77 13.68
C ARG A 109 -8.97 3.35 13.24
N GLN A 110 -9.78 2.86 14.18
CA GLN A 110 -11.23 2.81 14.02
C GLN A 110 -11.72 4.25 13.75
N LYS A 111 -11.76 4.67 12.48
CA LYS A 111 -12.73 5.69 12.09
C LYS A 111 -14.08 4.99 12.18
N VAL A 112 -14.73 5.18 13.33
CA VAL A 112 -16.16 4.99 13.49
C VAL A 112 -16.81 5.68 12.31
N ARG A 113 -17.28 4.90 11.35
CA ARG A 113 -18.17 5.34 10.29
C ARG A 113 -19.46 5.73 11.00
N LYS A 114 -19.52 6.95 11.55
CA LYS A 114 -20.80 7.57 11.90
C LYS A 114 -21.55 7.68 10.57
N LYS A 115 -22.52 6.78 10.40
CA LYS A 115 -23.63 7.00 9.49
C LYS A 115 -24.39 8.20 10.07
N GLU A 116 -24.37 9.32 9.37
CA GLU A 116 -25.54 10.20 9.32
C GLU A 116 -26.32 9.82 8.06
#